data_AF-A0A3D2S9J8-F1
#
_entry.id   AF-A0A3D2S9J8-F1
#
_cell.length_a   1.000
_cell.length_b   1.000
_cell.length_c   1.000
_cell.angle_alpha   90.00
_cell.angle_beta   90.00
_cell.angle_gamma   90.00
#
_symmetry.space_group_name_H-M   'P 1'
#
loop_
_entity.id
_entity.type
_entity.pdbx_description
1 polymer ?
#
loop_
_entity_poly.entity_id
_entity_poly.type
_entity_poly.pdbx_seq_one_letter_code
_entity_poly.pdbx_strand_id
1 'polypeptide(L)'
;QYLRTTSIPLLEYRWVAVKGGMELHYRWANIVNGFAMPVRVKIDDKELLLQPTQNWQVTSLEYGKKAPKTLFAEPNYYIQTSAVK
;
A
#
# COMPACT_ATOMS: atom_id res chain seq x y z
N GLN A 1 -19.70 5.21 26.45
CA GLN A 1 -18.42 5.81 25.96
C GLN A 1 -18.16 5.23 24.58
N TYR A 2 -18.56 5.94 23.53
CA TYR A 2 -18.47 5.43 22.17
C TYR A 2 -17.07 5.69 21.61
N LEU A 3 -16.41 4.58 21.29
CA LEU A 3 -15.40 4.38 20.25
C LEU A 3 -14.60 5.62 19.85
N ARG A 4 -13.82 6.18 20.77
CA ARG A 4 -12.84 7.21 20.45
C ARG A 4 -11.64 6.55 19.82
N THR A 5 -11.64 6.36 18.51
CA THR A 5 -10.47 6.49 17.62
C THR A 5 -10.96 6.17 16.20
N THR A 6 -11.38 7.21 15.47
CA THR A 6 -11.69 7.14 14.03
C THR A 6 -10.39 7.15 13.22
N SER A 7 -9.44 6.29 13.56
CA SER A 7 -8.21 6.18 12.77
C SER A 7 -8.53 5.38 11.51
N ILE A 8 -8.75 6.11 10.42
CA ILE A 8 -8.93 5.52 9.10
C ILE A 8 -7.58 4.90 8.72
N PRO A 9 -7.52 3.59 8.38
CA PRO A 9 -6.30 2.95 7.93
C PRO A 9 -5.71 3.72 6.74
N LEU A 10 -4.45 4.11 6.88
CA LEU A 10 -3.71 4.84 5.86
C LEU A 10 -2.69 3.89 5.22
N LEU A 11 -2.88 3.57 3.96
CA LEU A 11 -1.92 2.79 3.19
C LEU A 11 -0.81 3.74 2.72
N GLU A 12 0.32 3.70 3.40
CA GLU A 12 1.53 4.38 2.96
C GLU A 12 2.28 3.50 1.98
N TYR A 13 2.67 4.06 0.84
CA TYR A 13 3.47 3.36 -0.14
C TYR A 13 4.53 4.27 -0.78
N ARG A 14 5.61 3.66 -1.24
CA ARG A 14 6.69 4.32 -1.99
C ARG A 14 7.33 3.35 -2.97
N TRP A 15 7.91 3.91 -4.01
CA TRP A 15 8.55 3.16 -5.08
C TRP A 15 10.07 3.31 -4.99
N VAL A 16 10.79 2.19 -4.97
CA VAL A 16 12.27 2.17 -4.87
C VAL A 16 12.85 1.48 -6.10
N ALA A 17 13.68 2.19 -6.86
CA ALA A 17 14.37 1.61 -8.01
C ALA A 17 15.57 0.77 -7.55
N VAL A 18 15.67 -0.46 -8.07
CA VAL A 18 16.75 -1.40 -7.75
C VAL A 18 17.42 -1.90 -9.02
N LYS A 19 18.63 -2.47 -8.91
CA LYS A 19 19.50 -2.85 -10.05
C LYS A 19 18.92 -3.90 -11.03
N GLY A 20 17.70 -4.39 -10.80
CA GLY A 20 17.02 -5.35 -11.68
C GLY A 20 15.53 -5.08 -11.88
N GLY A 21 14.99 -3.95 -11.42
CA GLY A 21 13.56 -3.68 -11.47
C GLY A 21 13.12 -2.62 -10.48
N MET A 22 11.91 -2.77 -9.92
CA MET A 22 11.39 -1.84 -8.95
C MET A 22 10.72 -2.53 -7.77
N GLU A 23 10.91 -1.97 -6.58
CA GLU A 23 10.31 -2.44 -5.35
C GLU A 23 9.18 -1.50 -4.92
N LEU A 24 8.04 -2.09 -4.57
CA LEU A 24 6.96 -1.41 -3.86
C LEU A 24 7.17 -1.61 -2.37
N HIS A 25 7.44 -0.52 -1.66
CA HIS A 25 7.49 -0.51 -0.20
C HIS A 25 6.15 0.01 0.30
N TYR A 26 5.49 -0.71 1.20
CA TYR A 26 4.18 -0.35 1.70
C TYR A 26 3.98 -0.74 3.16
N ARG A 27 3.12 -0.01 3.87
CA ARG A 27 2.67 -0.33 5.23
C ARG A 27 1.32 0.30 5.54
N TRP A 28 0.67 -0.23 6.56
CA TRP A 28 -0.44 0.44 7.22
C TRP A 28 0.07 1.44 8.26
N ALA A 29 -0.37 2.68 8.14
CA ALA A 29 -0.31 3.72 9.16
C ALA A 29 -1.73 3.97 9.70
N ASN A 30 -1.84 4.61 10.87
CA ASN A 30 -3.12 4.87 11.54
C ASN A 30 -3.99 3.61 11.74
N ILE A 31 -3.36 2.48 12.05
CA ILE A 31 -4.05 1.24 12.39
C ILE A 31 -3.90 0.88 13.86
N VAL A 32 -4.82 0.07 14.36
CA VAL A 32 -4.71 -0.55 15.68
C VAL A 32 -3.77 -1.75 15.64
N ASN A 33 -3.14 -2.07 16.78
CA ASN A 33 -2.29 -3.26 16.90
C ASN A 33 -3.06 -4.52 16.48
N GLY A 34 -2.46 -5.34 15.61
CA GLY A 34 -3.07 -6.56 15.08
C GLY A 34 -3.92 -6.36 13.82
N PHE A 35 -3.98 -5.15 13.26
CA PHE A 35 -4.66 -4.91 11.99
C PHE A 35 -3.88 -5.50 10.81
N ALA A 36 -4.50 -6.48 10.13
CA ALA A 36 -3.94 -7.17 8.98
C ALA A 36 -4.99 -7.30 7.88
N MET A 37 -5.44 -6.16 7.35
CA MET A 37 -6.42 -6.15 6.27
C MET A 37 -5.73 -6.25 4.90
N PRO A 38 -6.04 -7.27 4.08
CA PRO A 38 -5.59 -7.32 2.71
C PRO A 38 -6.30 -6.25 1.87
N VAL A 39 -5.56 -5.56 1.02
CA VAL A 39 -6.05 -4.52 0.13
C VAL A 39 -5.68 -4.85 -1.31
N ARG A 40 -6.65 -4.77 -2.21
CA ARG A 40 -6.39 -4.85 -3.64
C ARG A 40 -6.00 -3.48 -4.15
N VAL A 41 -4.85 -3.43 -4.80
CA VAL A 41 -4.37 -2.24 -5.49
C VAL A 41 -4.23 -2.56 -6.97
N LYS A 42 -4.61 -1.60 -7.81
CA LYS A 42 -4.39 -1.64 -9.23
C LYS A 42 -3.21 -0.74 -9.57
N ILE A 43 -2.19 -1.34 -10.18
CA ILE A 43 -0.93 -0.72 -10.55
C ILE A 43 -0.85 -0.73 -12.07
N ASP A 44 -1.12 0.43 -12.67
CA ASP A 44 -1.51 0.61 -14.08
C ASP A 44 -2.59 -0.40 -14.52
N ASP A 45 -2.26 -1.45 -15.26
CA ASP A 45 -3.21 -2.48 -15.75
C ASP A 45 -3.15 -3.81 -14.97
N LYS A 46 -2.28 -3.91 -13.95
CA LYS A 46 -2.15 -5.13 -13.14
C LYS A 46 -2.80 -4.93 -11.78
N GLU A 47 -3.66 -5.87 -11.41
CA GLU A 47 -4.20 -5.96 -10.04
C GLU A 47 -3.25 -6.77 -9.16
N LEU A 48 -2.99 -6.26 -7.97
CA LEU A 48 -2.13 -6.88 -6.98
C LEU A 48 -2.84 -6.87 -5.63
N LEU A 49 -2.87 -8.03 -4.98
CA LEU A 49 -3.35 -8.14 -3.61
C LEU A 49 -2.18 -7.88 -2.65
N LEU A 50 -2.21 -6.75 -1.94
CA LEU A 50 -1.25 -6.45 -0.89
C LEU A 50 -1.81 -6.89 0.46
N GLN A 51 -0.92 -7.34 1.34
CA GLN A 51 -1.26 -7.64 2.74
C GLN A 51 -0.38 -6.77 3.66
N PRO A 52 -0.64 -5.45 3.73
CA PRO A 52 0.17 -4.55 4.53
C PRO A 52 0.01 -4.88 6.01
N THR A 53 1.04 -4.55 6.77
CA THR A 53 1.05 -4.59 8.24
C THR A 53 1.56 -3.25 8.74
N GLN A 54 1.66 -3.09 10.05
CA GLN A 54 2.23 -1.88 10.65
C GLN A 54 3.70 -1.64 10.26
N ASN A 55 4.42 -2.71 9.90
CA ASN A 55 5.80 -2.65 9.49
C ASN A 55 5.92 -2.46 7.97
N TRP A 56 6.99 -1.80 7.54
CA TRP A 56 7.33 -1.69 6.14
C TRP A 56 7.55 -3.07 5.53
N GLN A 57 6.76 -3.39 4.52
CA GLN A 57 6.92 -4.56 3.68
C GLN A 57 7.37 -4.16 2.30
N VAL A 58 8.08 -5.07 1.65
CA VAL A 58 8.65 -4.86 0.32
C VAL A 58 8.15 -5.97 -0.59
N THR A 59 7.60 -5.58 -1.73
CA THR A 59 7.31 -6.50 -2.83
C THR A 59 8.09 -6.05 -4.05
N SER A 60 8.96 -6.92 -4.54
CA SER A 60 9.63 -6.74 -5.82
C SER A 60 8.62 -6.97 -6.93
N LEU A 61 8.37 -5.95 -7.73
CA LEU A 61 7.53 -6.08 -8.92
C LEU A 61 8.44 -6.23 -10.14
N GLU A 62 8.17 -7.24 -10.95
CA GLU A 62 8.67 -7.32 -12.32
C GLU A 62 7.91 -6.33 -13.21
N TYR A 63 7.99 -5.04 -12.84
CA TYR A 63 7.70 -3.93 -13.72
C TYR A 63 8.97 -3.65 -14.54
N GLY A 64 8.81 -3.22 -15.79
CA GLY A 64 9.94 -2.69 -16.57
C GLY A 64 10.64 -1.56 -15.79
N LYS A 65 11.79 -1.06 -16.25
CA LYS A 65 12.60 -0.01 -15.58
C LYS A 65 11.87 1.32 -15.24
N LYS A 66 10.56 1.44 -15.49
CA LYS A 66 9.72 2.59 -15.15
C LYS A 66 8.80 2.27 -13.97
N ALA A 67 8.74 3.20 -13.04
CA ALA A 67 7.69 3.22 -12.04
C ALA A 67 6.31 3.31 -12.72
N PRO A 68 5.32 2.53 -12.25
CA PRO A 68 3.96 2.69 -12.69
C PRO A 68 3.49 4.10 -12.35
N LYS A 69 2.77 4.72 -13.28
CA LYS A 69 2.30 6.09 -13.13
C LYS A 69 1.18 6.18 -12.11
N THR A 70 0.49 5.07 -11.88
CA THR A 70 -0.75 5.04 -11.12
C THR A 70 -0.80 3.85 -10.16
N LEU A 71 -1.10 4.14 -8.90
CA LEU A 71 -1.50 3.16 -7.89
C LEU A 71 -2.86 3.59 -7.35
N PHE A 72 -3.87 2.77 -7.59
CA PHE A 72 -5.22 2.96 -7.07
C PHE A 72 -5.53 1.82 -6.12
N ALA A 73 -5.94 2.13 -4.89
CA ALA A 73 -6.61 1.13 -4.07
C ALA A 73 -8.06 0.96 -4.56
N GLU A 74 -8.59 -0.26 -4.48
CA GLU A 74 -9.98 -0.50 -4.83
C GLU A 74 -10.94 0.39 -4.00
N PRO A 75 -11.95 1.03 -4.62
CA PRO A 75 -12.88 1.93 -3.92
C PRO A 75 -13.71 1.26 -2.82
N ASN A 76 -13.77 -0.08 -2.84
CA ASN A 76 -14.50 -0.89 -1.88
C ASN A 76 -13.86 -0.90 -0.47
N TYR A 77 -12.64 -0.39 -0.34
CA TYR A 77 -11.94 -0.29 0.94
C TYR A 77 -12.07 1.13 1.51
N TYR A 78 -12.58 1.25 2.75
CA TYR A 78 -12.59 2.51 3.52
C TYR A 78 -11.17 2.86 4.02
N ILE A 79 -10.28 3.19 3.10
CA ILE A 79 -8.86 3.46 3.38
C ILE A 79 -8.43 4.74 2.69
N GLN A 80 -7.42 5.41 3.25
CA GLN A 80 -6.72 6.48 2.56
C GLN A 80 -5.42 5.93 1.97
N THR A 81 -5.00 6.45 0.82
CA THR A 81 -3.69 6.14 0.22
C THR A 81 -2.81 7.39 0.28
N SER A 82 -1.57 7.24 0.77
CA SER A 82 -0.58 8.31 0.79
C SER A 82 0.71 7.84 0.15
N ALA A 83 1.13 8.54 -0.90
CA ALA A 83 2.42 8.33 -1.52
C ALA A 83 3.49 9.04 -0.67
N VAL A 84 4.39 8.28 -0.06
CA VAL A 84 5.52 8.85 0.67
C VAL A 84 6.63 9.16 -0.34
N LYS A 85 7.11 10.41 -0.32
CA LYS A 85 8.11 10.93 -1.25
C LYS A 85 9.52 10.51 -0.89
#